data_AF-A0AAN7BHH8-F1
#
_entry.id   AF-A0AAN7BHH8-F1
#
_cell.length_a   1.000
_cell.length_b   1.000
_cell.length_c   1.000
_cell.angle_alpha   90.00
_cell.angle_beta   90.00
_cell.angle_gamma   90.00
#
_symmetry.space_group_name_H-M   'P 1'
#
loop_
_entity.id
_entity.type
_entity.pdbx_description
1 polymer ?
#
loop_
_entity_poly.entity_id
_entity_poly.type
_entity_poly.pdbx_seq_one_letter_code
_entity_poly.pdbx_strand_id
1 'polypeptide(L)'
;MTSVQDKIRQASAKNKELLHVLTETDHAKPALHQQRRLVADLEQEVAESDKRVAAVDRKRKKEFKDHEKYRDSVLRRFAYKATGQKEKFAAKAAKEETEYFSALQEEHRETQLNSDIKAQLEAARNVAKDLEAQVRRHNDMQQELDNLYNSIFAGSTPGFPAEDEKERISNETLQAYHNTRETLEAETQALKLLQEAQQRMRMSLYSMDEALSHSRRDMWGGGTFTDMMERNALSRAEREAMSAQMLVMQAKRMSPHVGDLPDVRINQGNLMMDVFFDNIFTDMAFHEEIKRSKDTVVRAAMVMDSLLGDAQRREQEVEGKLRRKEQEMQDARVALQRERELAFEAVAAGRT
;
A
#
# COMPACT_ATOMS: atom_id res chain seq x y z
N MET A 1 53.75 -12.15 4.79
CA MET A 1 52.43 -11.52 4.68
C MET A 1 52.52 -10.49 3.57
N THR A 2 51.63 -10.53 2.58
CA THR A 2 51.56 -9.50 1.53
C THR A 2 51.07 -8.20 2.15
N SER A 3 51.77 -7.08 1.90
CA SER A 3 51.37 -5.77 2.43
C SER A 3 50.05 -5.29 1.80
N VAL A 4 49.36 -4.36 2.45
CA VAL A 4 48.15 -3.74 1.86
C VAL A 4 48.51 -3.03 0.55
N GLN A 5 49.67 -2.37 0.48
CA GLN A 5 50.17 -1.76 -0.75
C GLN A 5 50.35 -2.79 -1.88
N ASP A 6 50.87 -3.98 -1.60
CA ASP A 6 51.04 -5.04 -2.61
C ASP A 6 49.69 -5.58 -3.11
N LYS A 7 48.72 -5.74 -2.21
CA LYS A 7 47.34 -6.13 -2.58
C LYS A 7 46.69 -5.06 -3.48
N ILE A 8 46.85 -3.78 -3.15
CA ILE A 8 46.35 -2.66 -3.97
C ILE A 8 46.99 -2.68 -5.36
N ARG A 9 48.31 -2.89 -5.45
CA ARG A 9 49.01 -2.99 -6.75
C ARG A 9 48.47 -4.14 -7.59
N GLN A 10 48.27 -5.31 -6.99
CA GLN A 10 47.74 -6.50 -7.68
C GLN A 10 46.29 -6.28 -8.15
N ALA A 11 45.49 -5.56 -7.38
CA ALA A 11 44.08 -5.28 -7.67
C ALA A 11 43.83 -4.11 -8.62
N SER A 12 44.84 -3.27 -8.92
CA SER A 12 44.67 -1.97 -9.58
C SER A 12 43.97 -2.06 -10.94
N ALA A 13 44.32 -3.06 -11.76
CA ALA A 13 43.70 -3.27 -13.07
C ALA A 13 42.20 -3.60 -12.94
N LYS A 14 41.85 -4.51 -12.03
CA LYS A 14 40.46 -4.91 -11.79
C LYS A 14 39.64 -3.75 -11.19
N ASN A 15 40.21 -2.97 -10.28
CA ASN A 15 39.54 -1.78 -9.72
C ASN A 15 39.15 -0.77 -10.83
N LYS A 16 40.08 -0.49 -11.76
CA LYS A 16 39.81 0.42 -12.89
C LYS A 16 38.72 -0.12 -13.83
N GLU A 17 38.76 -1.41 -14.14
CA GLU A 17 37.74 -2.07 -14.96
C GLU A 17 36.35 -1.96 -14.33
N LEU A 18 36.23 -2.26 -13.03
CA LEU A 18 34.97 -2.19 -12.30
C LEU A 18 34.40 -0.76 -12.26
N LEU A 19 35.23 0.24 -11.93
CA LEU A 19 34.81 1.65 -11.92
C LEU A 19 34.37 2.15 -13.30
N HIS A 20 35.04 1.70 -14.37
CA HIS A 20 34.62 2.04 -15.72
C HIS A 20 33.21 1.52 -16.04
N VAL A 21 32.93 0.25 -15.75
CA VAL A 21 31.59 -0.31 -16.01
C VAL A 21 30.52 0.34 -15.12
N LEU A 22 30.86 0.69 -13.87
CA LEU A 22 29.95 1.39 -12.97
C LEU A 22 29.58 2.77 -13.51
N THR A 23 30.55 3.54 -14.02
CA THR A 23 30.28 4.86 -14.63
C THR A 23 29.46 4.76 -15.92
N GLU A 24 29.72 3.76 -16.77
CA GLU A 24 28.90 3.51 -17.97
C GLU A 24 27.43 3.18 -17.64
N THR A 25 27.18 2.54 -16.50
CA THR A 25 25.85 2.02 -16.12
C THR A 25 25.12 2.84 -15.06
N ASP A 26 25.71 3.94 -14.58
CA ASP A 26 25.18 4.75 -13.47
C ASP A 26 23.76 5.29 -13.75
N HIS A 27 23.49 5.65 -15.01
CA HIS A 27 22.19 6.15 -15.47
C HIS A 27 21.06 5.10 -15.48
N ALA A 28 21.37 3.81 -15.38
CA ALA A 28 20.41 2.73 -15.64
C ALA A 28 19.27 2.68 -14.60
N LYS A 29 19.58 2.88 -13.31
CA LYS A 29 18.58 2.87 -12.22
C LYS A 29 17.53 3.98 -12.35
N PRO A 30 17.90 5.28 -12.45
CA PRO A 30 16.90 6.34 -12.60
C PRO A 30 16.12 6.23 -13.92
N ALA A 31 16.79 5.84 -15.01
CA ALA A 31 16.13 5.60 -16.29
C ALA A 31 15.10 4.46 -16.21
N LEU A 32 15.43 3.35 -15.54
CA LEU A 32 14.48 2.24 -15.33
C LEU A 32 13.24 2.68 -14.54
N HIS A 33 13.43 3.47 -13.48
CA HIS A 33 12.31 3.98 -12.69
C HIS A 33 11.38 4.88 -13.52
N GLN A 34 11.94 5.78 -14.32
CA GLN A 34 11.14 6.61 -15.25
C GLN A 34 10.42 5.75 -16.28
N GLN A 35 11.10 4.76 -16.85
CA GLN A 35 10.52 3.86 -17.84
C GLN A 35 9.37 3.02 -17.28
N ARG A 36 9.48 2.53 -16.04
CA ARG A 36 8.41 1.79 -15.36
C ARG A 36 7.16 2.63 -15.15
N ARG A 37 7.31 3.94 -14.88
CA ARG A 37 6.16 4.87 -14.80
C ARG A 37 5.47 4.99 -16.15
N LEU A 38 6.23 5.19 -17.23
CA LEU A 38 5.68 5.22 -18.59
C LEU A 38 4.92 3.93 -18.94
N VAL A 39 5.47 2.77 -18.58
CA VAL A 39 4.77 1.48 -18.77
C VAL A 39 3.45 1.44 -18.01
N ALA A 40 3.43 1.87 -16.74
CA ALA A 40 2.20 1.90 -15.94
C ALA A 40 1.15 2.86 -16.52
N ASP A 41 1.58 4.04 -16.98
CA ASP A 41 0.70 5.02 -17.61
C ASP A 41 0.09 4.46 -18.92
N LEU A 42 0.91 3.82 -19.76
CA LEU A 42 0.45 3.17 -20.99
C LEU A 42 -0.46 1.96 -20.71
N GLU A 43 -0.22 1.19 -19.66
CA GLU A 43 -1.12 0.10 -19.23
C GLU A 43 -2.50 0.63 -18.84
N GLN A 44 -2.55 1.76 -18.13
CA GLN A 44 -3.81 2.44 -17.83
C GLN A 44 -4.48 2.94 -19.11
N GLU A 45 -3.73 3.55 -20.02
CA GLU A 45 -4.26 4.06 -21.28
C GLU A 45 -4.80 2.94 -22.18
N VAL A 46 -4.13 1.79 -22.23
CA VAL A 46 -4.63 0.58 -22.91
C VAL A 46 -5.94 0.12 -22.27
N ALA A 47 -6.03 0.06 -20.95
CA ALA A 47 -7.24 -0.38 -20.27
C ALA A 47 -8.44 0.58 -20.53
N GLU A 48 -8.18 1.88 -20.61
CA GLU A 48 -9.19 2.87 -20.98
C GLU A 48 -9.58 2.80 -22.46
N SER A 49 -8.59 2.63 -23.35
CA SER A 49 -8.79 2.45 -24.78
C SER A 49 -9.58 1.17 -25.09
N ASP A 50 -9.29 0.06 -24.42
CA ASP A 50 -10.04 -1.19 -24.55
C ASP A 50 -11.51 -1.01 -24.16
N LYS A 51 -11.80 -0.21 -23.11
CA LYS A 51 -13.18 0.15 -22.73
C LYS A 51 -13.87 0.99 -23.82
N ARG A 52 -13.15 1.95 -24.43
CA ARG A 52 -13.68 2.78 -25.53
C ARG A 52 -14.00 1.94 -26.76
N VAL A 53 -13.07 1.09 -27.19
CA VAL A 53 -13.27 0.14 -28.30
C VAL A 53 -14.49 -0.75 -28.04
N ALA A 54 -14.61 -1.32 -26.82
CA ALA A 54 -15.76 -2.13 -26.45
C ALA A 54 -17.09 -1.35 -26.46
N ALA A 55 -17.08 -0.07 -26.05
CA ALA A 55 -18.26 0.78 -26.08
C ALA A 55 -18.70 1.11 -27.51
N VAL A 56 -17.75 1.46 -28.39
CA VAL A 56 -18.03 1.79 -29.78
C VAL A 56 -18.43 0.54 -30.59
N ASP A 57 -17.84 -0.63 -30.34
CA ASP A 57 -18.29 -1.90 -30.94
C ASP A 57 -19.73 -2.25 -30.52
N ARG A 58 -20.10 -2.03 -29.24
CA ARG A 58 -21.49 -2.19 -28.79
C ARG A 58 -22.45 -1.24 -29.51
N LYS A 59 -22.05 0.03 -29.69
CA LYS A 59 -22.82 1.04 -30.43
C LYS A 59 -22.98 0.59 -31.89
N ARG A 60 -21.90 0.25 -32.58
CA ARG A 60 -21.93 -0.27 -33.95
C ARG A 60 -22.84 -1.49 -34.09
N LYS A 61 -22.77 -2.46 -33.17
CA LYS A 61 -23.66 -3.64 -33.18
C LYS A 61 -25.14 -3.27 -33.03
N LYS A 62 -25.45 -2.22 -32.28
CA LYS A 62 -26.81 -1.69 -32.15
C LYS A 62 -27.25 -1.00 -33.45
N GLU A 63 -26.47 -0.04 -33.94
CA GLU A 63 -26.78 0.68 -35.18
C GLU A 63 -26.88 -0.27 -36.39
N PHE A 64 -26.06 -1.32 -36.44
CA PHE A 64 -26.15 -2.36 -37.45
C PHE A 64 -27.50 -3.09 -37.43
N LYS A 65 -27.99 -3.47 -36.25
CA LYS A 65 -29.30 -4.13 -36.11
C LYS A 65 -30.46 -3.20 -36.49
N ASP A 66 -30.34 -1.92 -36.17
CA ASP A 66 -31.38 -0.96 -36.50
C ASP A 66 -31.38 -0.66 -38.01
N HIS A 67 -30.21 -0.47 -38.63
CA HIS A 67 -30.05 -0.43 -40.09
C HIS A 67 -30.63 -1.68 -40.78
N GLU A 68 -30.32 -2.89 -40.31
CA GLU A 68 -30.82 -4.16 -40.85
C GLU A 68 -32.36 -4.24 -40.82
N LYS A 69 -33.01 -3.79 -39.72
CA LYS A 69 -34.48 -3.76 -39.62
C LYS A 69 -35.14 -2.89 -40.69
N TYR A 70 -34.51 -1.78 -41.11
CA TYR A 70 -35.06 -0.90 -42.14
C TYR A 70 -34.65 -1.34 -43.55
N ARG A 71 -33.48 -1.96 -43.72
CA ARG A 71 -33.02 -2.51 -45.00
C ARG A 71 -33.87 -3.72 -45.42
N ASP A 72 -34.06 -4.69 -44.52
CA ASP A 72 -34.53 -6.04 -44.89
C ASP A 72 -36.00 -6.31 -44.55
N SER A 73 -36.66 -5.46 -43.75
CA SER A 73 -38.04 -5.73 -43.33
C SER A 73 -39.08 -5.36 -44.40
N VAL A 74 -39.52 -6.38 -45.13
CA VAL A 74 -40.63 -6.29 -46.11
C VAL A 74 -41.95 -5.89 -45.43
N LEU A 75 -42.21 -6.37 -44.22
CA LEU A 75 -43.43 -6.04 -43.45
C LEU A 75 -43.48 -4.57 -43.02
N ARG A 76 -42.36 -4.00 -42.52
CA ARG A 76 -42.29 -2.56 -42.21
C ARG A 76 -42.48 -1.73 -43.47
N ARG A 77 -41.79 -2.09 -44.55
CA ARG A 77 -41.93 -1.40 -45.84
C ARG A 77 -43.38 -1.42 -46.34
N PHE A 78 -44.08 -2.53 -46.16
CA PHE A 78 -45.50 -2.67 -46.51
C PHE A 78 -46.41 -1.81 -45.61
N ALA A 79 -46.22 -1.82 -44.29
CA ALA A 79 -47.02 -1.02 -43.36
C ALA A 79 -46.89 0.50 -43.59
N TYR A 80 -45.68 1.00 -43.81
CA TYR A 80 -45.45 2.41 -44.16
C TYR A 80 -46.02 2.76 -45.55
N LYS A 81 -46.04 1.80 -46.49
CA LYS A 81 -46.68 1.97 -47.80
C LYS A 81 -48.21 2.01 -47.69
N ALA A 82 -48.81 1.15 -46.88
CA ALA A 82 -50.26 1.08 -46.67
C ALA A 82 -50.85 2.33 -45.97
N THR A 83 -50.04 2.99 -45.14
CA THR A 83 -50.41 4.23 -44.44
C THR A 83 -50.06 5.52 -45.21
N GLY A 84 -49.52 5.41 -46.43
CA GLY A 84 -49.12 6.55 -47.25
C GLY A 84 -47.82 7.25 -46.82
N GLN A 85 -47.07 6.69 -45.87
CA GLN A 85 -45.89 7.32 -45.24
C GLN A 85 -44.54 6.85 -45.85
N LYS A 86 -44.48 6.63 -47.16
CA LYS A 86 -43.26 6.10 -47.84
C LYS A 86 -42.02 6.98 -47.64
N GLU A 87 -42.16 8.30 -47.75
CA GLU A 87 -41.05 9.23 -47.58
C GLU A 87 -40.46 9.18 -46.17
N LYS A 88 -41.32 9.04 -45.13
CA LYS A 88 -40.87 8.86 -43.75
C LYS A 88 -40.08 7.57 -43.54
N PHE A 89 -40.43 6.49 -44.26
CA PHE A 89 -39.66 5.25 -44.23
C PHE A 89 -38.28 5.43 -44.87
N ALA A 90 -38.21 6.06 -46.05
CA ALA A 90 -36.95 6.33 -46.74
C ALA A 90 -36.03 7.24 -45.92
N ALA A 91 -36.58 8.30 -45.31
CA ALA A 91 -35.84 9.20 -44.43
C ALA A 91 -35.27 8.48 -43.19
N LYS A 92 -36.05 7.57 -42.58
CA LYS A 92 -35.56 6.73 -41.47
C LYS A 92 -34.47 5.76 -41.93
N ALA A 93 -34.66 5.05 -43.04
CA ALA A 93 -33.65 4.12 -43.55
C ALA A 93 -32.30 4.81 -43.85
N ALA A 94 -32.34 5.99 -44.49
CA ALA A 94 -31.14 6.78 -44.78
C ALA A 94 -30.44 7.30 -43.51
N LYS A 95 -31.23 7.68 -42.49
CA LYS A 95 -30.70 8.08 -41.19
C LYS A 95 -29.95 6.92 -40.52
N GLU A 96 -30.57 5.75 -40.44
CA GLU A 96 -30.00 4.56 -39.79
C GLU A 96 -28.75 4.06 -40.52
N GLU A 97 -28.71 4.18 -41.86
CA GLU A 97 -27.50 3.93 -42.66
C GLU A 97 -26.35 4.89 -42.31
N THR A 98 -26.64 6.19 -42.19
CA THR A 98 -25.65 7.19 -41.80
C THR A 98 -25.12 6.95 -40.37
N GLU A 99 -26.01 6.64 -39.43
CA GLU A 99 -25.67 6.31 -38.03
C GLU A 99 -24.80 5.05 -37.95
N TYR A 100 -25.10 4.02 -38.73
CA TYR A 100 -24.28 2.81 -38.84
C TYR A 100 -22.87 3.09 -39.41
N PHE A 101 -22.77 3.80 -40.53
CA PHE A 101 -21.45 4.12 -41.12
C PHE A 101 -20.61 5.03 -40.21
N SER A 102 -21.24 5.98 -39.52
CA SER A 102 -20.56 6.80 -38.51
C SER A 102 -20.02 5.95 -37.37
N ALA A 103 -20.81 5.01 -36.85
CA ALA A 103 -20.37 4.09 -35.79
C ALA A 103 -19.25 3.15 -36.26
N LEU A 104 -19.28 2.71 -37.52
CA LEU A 104 -18.23 1.89 -38.12
C LEU A 104 -16.91 2.66 -38.28
N GLN A 105 -16.96 3.91 -38.73
CA GLN A 105 -15.77 4.77 -38.82
C GLN A 105 -15.17 5.06 -37.45
N GLU A 106 -16.03 5.34 -36.46
CA GLU A 106 -15.62 5.55 -35.06
C GLU A 106 -14.94 4.29 -34.49
N GLU A 107 -15.51 3.09 -34.72
CA GLU A 107 -14.91 1.83 -34.27
C GLU A 107 -13.53 1.63 -34.88
N HIS A 108 -13.41 1.85 -36.19
CA HIS A 108 -12.14 1.68 -36.90
C HIS A 108 -11.06 2.61 -36.35
N ARG A 109 -11.41 3.88 -36.11
CA ARG A 109 -10.50 4.87 -35.53
C ARG A 109 -10.05 4.47 -34.13
N GLU A 110 -10.98 4.13 -33.24
CA GLU A 110 -10.64 3.73 -31.86
C GLU A 110 -9.81 2.43 -31.83
N THR A 111 -10.07 1.51 -32.75
CA THR A 111 -9.29 0.26 -32.88
C THR A 111 -7.85 0.53 -33.34
N GLN A 112 -7.65 1.45 -34.29
CA GLN A 112 -6.29 1.86 -34.70
C GLN A 112 -5.54 2.52 -33.54
N LEU A 113 -6.17 3.48 -32.84
CA LEU A 113 -5.57 4.12 -31.67
C LEU A 113 -5.20 3.10 -30.59
N ASN A 114 -6.08 2.13 -30.32
CA ASN A 114 -5.80 1.04 -29.38
C ASN A 114 -4.59 0.20 -29.80
N SER A 115 -4.48 -0.12 -31.08
CA SER A 115 -3.34 -0.85 -31.64
C SER A 115 -2.03 -0.07 -31.48
N ASP A 116 -2.05 1.24 -31.75
CA ASP A 116 -0.87 2.10 -31.63
C ASP A 116 -0.40 2.22 -30.19
N ILE A 117 -1.32 2.42 -29.23
CA ILE A 117 -0.99 2.47 -27.80
C ILE A 117 -0.42 1.12 -27.33
N LYS A 118 -0.98 0.00 -27.78
CA LYS A 118 -0.44 -1.34 -27.48
C LYS A 118 0.96 -1.53 -28.05
N ALA A 119 1.23 -1.05 -29.27
CA ALA A 119 2.57 -1.10 -29.85
C ALA A 119 3.58 -0.25 -29.06
N GLN A 120 3.17 0.95 -28.60
CA GLN A 120 3.98 1.79 -27.73
C GLN A 120 4.27 1.12 -26.38
N LEU A 121 3.28 0.47 -25.77
CA LEU A 121 3.45 -0.29 -24.53
C LEU A 121 4.47 -1.41 -24.69
N GLU A 122 4.40 -2.19 -25.78
CA GLU A 122 5.37 -3.25 -26.04
C GLU A 122 6.79 -2.69 -26.27
N ALA A 123 6.92 -1.59 -27.02
CA ALA A 123 8.21 -0.92 -27.16
C ALA A 123 8.76 -0.43 -25.81
N ALA A 124 7.89 0.17 -24.98
CA ALA A 124 8.26 0.66 -23.65
C ALA A 124 8.70 -0.48 -22.71
N ARG A 125 8.03 -1.64 -22.79
CA ARG A 125 8.40 -2.85 -22.04
C ARG A 125 9.76 -3.41 -22.47
N ASN A 126 10.06 -3.40 -23.77
CA ASN A 126 11.37 -3.83 -24.26
C ASN A 126 12.50 -2.94 -23.74
N VAL A 127 12.31 -1.61 -23.77
CA VAL A 127 13.27 -0.66 -23.18
C VAL A 127 13.45 -0.91 -21.67
N ALA A 128 12.36 -1.16 -20.94
CA ALA A 128 12.43 -1.48 -19.52
C ALA A 128 13.27 -2.75 -19.26
N LYS A 129 13.11 -3.79 -20.09
CA LYS A 129 13.88 -5.04 -20.00
C LYS A 129 15.38 -4.81 -20.22
N ASP A 130 15.75 -3.98 -21.19
CA ASP A 130 17.16 -3.65 -21.45
C ASP A 130 17.77 -2.85 -20.28
N LEU A 131 17.01 -1.88 -19.74
CA LEU A 131 17.41 -1.13 -18.54
C LEU A 131 17.54 -2.03 -17.31
N GLU A 132 16.66 -3.03 -17.14
CA GLU A 132 16.79 -4.04 -16.08
C GLU A 132 18.09 -4.85 -16.20
N ALA A 133 18.49 -5.23 -17.42
CA ALA A 133 19.76 -5.91 -17.63
C ALA A 133 20.95 -5.02 -17.26
N GLN A 134 20.91 -3.73 -17.60
CA GLN A 134 21.94 -2.77 -17.20
C GLN A 134 22.00 -2.55 -15.69
N VAL A 135 20.85 -2.45 -15.01
CA VAL A 135 20.77 -2.35 -13.55
C VAL A 135 21.36 -3.59 -12.88
N ARG A 136 21.08 -4.79 -13.41
CA ARG A 136 21.71 -6.03 -12.92
C ARG A 136 23.22 -5.97 -13.07
N ARG A 137 23.72 -5.65 -14.26
CA ARG A 137 25.16 -5.51 -14.52
C ARG A 137 25.82 -4.50 -13.58
N HIS A 138 25.20 -3.34 -13.38
CA HIS A 138 25.68 -2.33 -12.44
C HIS A 138 25.78 -2.88 -11.00
N ASN A 139 24.74 -3.56 -10.53
CA ASN A 139 24.72 -4.15 -9.19
C ASN A 139 25.76 -5.26 -9.03
N ASP A 140 25.94 -6.11 -10.04
CA ASP A 140 26.94 -7.19 -10.04
C ASP A 140 28.36 -6.61 -9.94
N MET A 141 28.66 -5.55 -10.71
CA MET A 141 29.95 -4.87 -10.65
C MET A 141 30.17 -4.13 -9.33
N GLN A 142 29.13 -3.53 -8.75
CA GLN A 142 29.22 -2.92 -7.43
C GLN A 142 29.55 -3.98 -6.37
N GLN A 143 28.92 -5.15 -6.44
CA GLN A 143 29.20 -6.26 -5.53
C GLN A 143 30.64 -6.78 -5.69
N GLU A 144 31.13 -6.90 -6.93
CA GLU A 144 32.53 -7.25 -7.20
C GLU A 144 33.51 -6.21 -6.62
N LEU A 145 33.19 -4.92 -6.74
CA LEU A 145 33.99 -3.83 -6.19
C LEU A 145 34.01 -3.86 -4.66
N ASP A 146 32.84 -4.03 -4.04
CA ASP A 146 32.71 -4.13 -2.58
C ASP A 146 33.51 -5.34 -2.07
N ASN A 147 33.43 -6.50 -2.75
CA ASN A 147 34.22 -7.68 -2.41
C ASN A 147 35.72 -7.45 -2.58
N LEU A 148 36.14 -6.77 -3.64
CA LEU A 148 37.54 -6.42 -3.89
C LEU A 148 38.07 -5.55 -2.75
N TYR A 149 37.35 -4.49 -2.41
CA TYR A 149 37.72 -3.60 -1.30
C TYR A 149 37.75 -4.32 0.04
N ASN A 150 36.74 -5.13 0.36
CA ASN A 150 36.74 -5.90 1.59
C ASN A 150 37.93 -6.88 1.67
N SER A 151 38.39 -7.47 0.56
CA SER A 151 39.57 -8.34 0.57
C SER A 151 40.90 -7.63 0.88
N ILE A 152 40.95 -6.31 0.64
CA ILE A 152 42.13 -5.47 0.78
C ILE A 152 42.12 -4.75 2.12
N PHE A 153 40.97 -4.14 2.45
CA PHE A 153 40.81 -3.19 3.54
C PHE A 153 40.07 -3.75 4.77
N ALA A 154 39.63 -5.01 4.78
CA ALA A 154 38.96 -5.54 5.96
C ALA A 154 39.89 -5.57 7.19
N GLY A 155 39.52 -4.83 8.23
CA GLY A 155 40.28 -4.70 9.47
C GLY A 155 41.37 -3.65 9.36
N SER A 156 42.29 -3.59 10.32
CA SER A 156 43.32 -2.55 10.34
C SER A 156 44.16 -2.54 9.06
N THR A 157 44.29 -1.37 8.44
CA THR A 157 45.07 -1.15 7.22
C THR A 157 46.31 -0.28 7.47
N PRO A 158 47.44 -0.88 7.93
CA PRO A 158 48.68 -0.14 8.17
C PRO A 158 49.10 0.68 6.95
N GLY A 159 49.23 2.01 7.13
CA GLY A 159 49.55 2.96 6.08
C GLY A 159 48.35 3.73 5.51
N PHE A 160 47.12 3.37 5.89
CA PHE A 160 45.88 4.02 5.44
C PHE A 160 44.93 4.40 6.60
N PRO A 161 45.39 5.15 7.62
CA PRO A 161 44.57 5.47 8.81
C PRO A 161 43.30 6.29 8.49
N ALA A 162 43.30 7.03 7.38
CA ALA A 162 42.10 7.74 6.92
C ALA A 162 41.03 6.77 6.42
N GLU A 163 41.41 5.65 5.78
CA GLU A 163 40.49 4.62 5.32
C GLU A 163 39.89 3.86 6.52
N ASP A 164 40.73 3.46 7.49
CA ASP A 164 40.29 2.83 8.74
C ASP A 164 39.23 3.70 9.47
N GLU A 165 39.44 5.02 9.53
CA GLU A 165 38.48 5.94 10.16
C GLU A 165 37.17 6.04 9.37
N LYS A 166 37.22 6.02 8.03
CA LYS A 166 36.00 6.00 7.21
C LYS A 166 35.26 4.67 7.32
N GLU A 167 35.98 3.54 7.42
CA GLU A 167 35.38 2.23 7.63
C GLU A 167 34.61 2.20 8.96
N ARG A 168 35.23 2.72 10.04
CA ARG A 168 34.58 2.85 11.35
C ARG A 168 33.29 3.68 11.27
N ILE A 169 33.34 4.87 10.66
CA ILE A 169 32.16 5.74 10.50
C ILE A 169 31.07 5.07 9.67
N SER A 170 31.44 4.40 8.57
CA SER A 170 30.49 3.67 7.71
C SER A 170 29.80 2.54 8.49
N ASN A 171 30.54 1.78 9.31
CA ASN A 171 29.98 0.71 10.13
C ASN A 171 29.05 1.26 11.23
N GLU A 172 29.42 2.36 11.89
CA GLU A 172 28.60 3.01 12.92
C GLU A 172 27.29 3.57 12.37
N THR A 173 27.35 4.23 11.21
CA THR A 173 26.15 4.78 10.54
C THR A 173 25.23 3.67 10.02
N LEU A 174 25.79 2.58 9.49
CA LEU A 174 25.03 1.40 9.09
C LEU A 174 24.31 0.75 10.29
N GLN A 175 25.01 0.57 11.42
CA GLN A 175 24.40 0.02 12.63
C GLN A 175 23.29 0.94 13.16
N ALA A 176 23.51 2.26 13.18
CA ALA A 176 22.49 3.22 13.58
C ALA A 176 21.25 3.19 12.68
N TYR A 177 21.44 3.03 11.36
CA TYR A 177 20.35 2.82 10.40
C TYR A 177 19.55 1.55 10.72
N HIS A 178 20.22 0.41 10.91
CA HIS A 178 19.55 -0.86 11.23
C HIS A 178 18.75 -0.79 12.53
N ASN A 179 19.34 -0.26 13.61
CA ASN A 179 18.65 -0.09 14.89
C ASN A 179 17.40 0.81 14.76
N THR A 180 17.50 1.87 13.95
CA THR A 180 16.36 2.79 13.69
C THR A 180 15.28 2.09 12.87
N ARG A 181 15.68 1.27 11.89
CA ARG A 181 14.75 0.49 11.06
C ARG A 181 14.00 -0.56 11.90
N GLU A 182 14.69 -1.29 12.75
CA GLU A 182 14.06 -2.24 13.69
C GLU A 182 13.04 -1.53 14.60
N THR A 183 13.39 -0.33 15.08
CA THR A 183 12.47 0.50 15.86
C THR A 183 11.23 0.90 15.04
N LEU A 184 11.41 1.29 13.77
CA LEU A 184 10.28 1.63 12.89
C LEU A 184 9.36 0.42 12.68
N GLU A 185 9.94 -0.75 12.39
CA GLU A 185 9.20 -1.99 12.18
C GLU A 185 8.37 -2.35 13.43
N ALA A 186 8.92 -2.17 14.63
CA ALA A 186 8.20 -2.36 15.89
C ALA A 186 7.05 -1.35 16.09
N GLU A 187 7.28 -0.06 15.82
CA GLU A 187 6.23 0.98 15.91
C GLU A 187 5.12 0.77 14.87
N THR A 188 5.44 0.40 13.63
CA THR A 188 4.46 0.08 12.59
C THR A 188 3.60 -1.14 12.98
N GLN A 189 4.21 -2.19 13.55
CA GLN A 189 3.46 -3.34 14.07
C GLN A 189 2.55 -2.95 15.23
N ALA A 190 3.04 -2.13 16.18
CA ALA A 190 2.23 -1.62 17.27
C ALA A 190 1.05 -0.78 16.76
N LEU A 191 1.28 0.10 15.78
CA LEU A 191 0.25 0.92 15.15
C LEU A 191 -0.84 0.05 14.51
N LYS A 192 -0.46 -0.99 13.76
CA LYS A 192 -1.41 -1.92 13.14
C LYS A 192 -2.30 -2.61 14.18
N LEU A 193 -1.70 -3.08 15.28
CA LEU A 193 -2.44 -3.70 16.39
C LEU A 193 -3.41 -2.69 17.05
N LEU A 194 -3.00 -1.43 17.22
CA LEU A 194 -3.85 -0.37 17.77
C LEU A 194 -4.99 0.01 16.82
N GLN A 195 -4.77 0.01 15.50
CA GLN A 195 -5.83 0.21 14.52
C GLN A 195 -6.89 -0.90 14.59
N GLU A 196 -6.45 -2.15 14.72
CA GLU A 196 -7.37 -3.27 14.93
C GLU A 196 -8.09 -3.14 16.28
N ALA A 197 -7.39 -2.78 17.36
CA ALA A 197 -7.98 -2.57 18.68
C ALA A 197 -9.03 -1.45 18.66
N GLN A 198 -8.81 -0.37 17.93
CA GLN A 198 -9.78 0.70 17.73
C GLN A 198 -11.04 0.20 17.00
N GLN A 199 -10.88 -0.62 15.96
CA GLN A 199 -12.03 -1.22 15.28
C GLN A 199 -12.85 -2.10 16.22
N ARG A 200 -12.18 -2.96 17.01
CA ARG A 200 -12.83 -3.78 18.05
C ARG A 200 -13.57 -2.92 19.07
N MET A 201 -12.96 -1.85 19.54
CA MET A 201 -13.59 -0.93 20.49
C MET A 201 -14.83 -0.23 19.90
N ARG A 202 -14.79 0.15 18.62
CA ARG A 202 -15.97 0.71 17.92
C ARG A 202 -17.10 -0.31 17.79
N MET A 203 -16.78 -1.58 17.51
CA MET A 203 -17.77 -2.66 17.49
C MET A 203 -18.38 -2.92 18.87
N SER A 204 -17.57 -2.79 19.93
CA SER A 204 -18.05 -2.85 21.31
C SER A 204 -19.06 -1.72 21.60
N LEU A 205 -18.73 -0.48 21.23
CA LEU A 205 -19.65 0.66 21.36
C LEU A 205 -20.96 0.46 20.60
N TYR A 206 -20.89 -0.02 19.36
CA TYR A 206 -22.07 -0.32 18.56
C TYR A 206 -22.96 -1.36 19.26
N SER A 207 -22.37 -2.43 19.79
CA SER A 207 -23.10 -3.48 20.51
C SER A 207 -23.69 -2.95 21.83
N MET A 208 -23.04 -2.01 22.51
CA MET A 208 -23.61 -1.32 23.68
C MET A 208 -24.80 -0.41 23.31
N ASP A 209 -24.76 0.23 22.14
CA ASP A 209 -25.89 1.01 21.63
C ASP A 209 -27.10 0.13 21.29
N GLU A 210 -26.86 -1.04 20.70
CA GLU A 210 -27.89 -2.06 20.49
C GLU A 210 -28.50 -2.51 21.82
N ALA A 211 -27.65 -2.87 22.80
CA ALA A 211 -28.10 -3.29 24.13
C ALA A 211 -28.97 -2.21 24.81
N LEU A 212 -28.54 -0.94 24.79
CA LEU A 212 -29.35 0.17 25.30
C LEU A 212 -30.66 0.38 24.54
N SER A 213 -30.68 0.12 23.23
CA SER A 213 -31.92 0.20 22.46
C SER A 213 -32.89 -0.93 22.80
N HIS A 214 -32.38 -2.14 23.04
CA HIS A 214 -33.19 -3.29 23.46
C HIS A 214 -33.72 -3.08 24.89
N SER A 215 -32.86 -2.67 25.81
CA SER A 215 -33.22 -2.30 27.19
C SER A 215 -34.29 -1.21 27.26
N ARG A 216 -34.19 -0.18 26.39
CA ARG A 216 -35.23 0.84 26.27
C ARG A 216 -36.55 0.32 25.73
N ARG A 217 -36.56 -0.71 24.89
CA ARG A 217 -37.80 -1.32 24.42
C ARG A 217 -38.39 -2.22 25.51
N ASP A 218 -37.53 -2.83 26.32
CA ASP A 218 -37.90 -3.75 27.37
C ASP A 218 -38.66 -3.06 28.52
N MET A 219 -38.14 -1.91 28.98
CA MET A 219 -38.80 -1.06 30.00
C MET A 219 -40.25 -0.62 29.68
N TRP A 220 -40.72 -0.77 28.43
CA TRP A 220 -42.07 -0.38 27.99
C TRP A 220 -42.95 -1.58 27.61
N GLY A 221 -42.65 -2.76 28.16
CA GLY A 221 -43.39 -3.99 27.92
C GLY A 221 -42.77 -4.87 26.82
N GLY A 222 -41.44 -4.95 26.80
CA GLY A 222 -40.74 -5.99 26.05
C GLY A 222 -41.07 -7.37 26.62
N GLY A 223 -40.88 -8.40 25.80
CA GLY A 223 -41.08 -9.79 26.21
C GLY A 223 -39.74 -10.52 26.23
N THR A 224 -39.74 -11.79 26.59
CA THR A 224 -38.53 -12.64 26.68
C THR A 224 -37.58 -12.62 25.47
N PHE A 225 -38.06 -12.20 24.29
CA PHE A 225 -37.26 -12.01 23.09
C PHE A 225 -36.37 -10.74 23.11
N THR A 226 -36.82 -9.64 23.71
CA THR A 226 -36.02 -8.41 23.85
C THR A 226 -34.85 -8.60 24.81
N ASP A 227 -35.07 -9.32 25.91
CA ASP A 227 -34.02 -9.73 26.86
C ASP A 227 -32.89 -10.54 26.21
N MET A 228 -33.27 -11.51 25.38
CA MET A 228 -32.28 -12.38 24.73
C MET A 228 -31.40 -11.59 23.74
N MET A 229 -32.00 -10.61 23.02
CA MET A 229 -31.28 -9.73 22.10
C MET A 229 -30.34 -8.78 22.85
N GLU A 230 -30.80 -8.19 23.95
CA GLU A 230 -30.00 -7.34 24.84
C GLU A 230 -28.78 -8.08 25.39
N ARG A 231 -28.99 -9.28 25.96
CA ARG A 231 -27.90 -10.12 26.47
C ARG A 231 -26.90 -10.52 25.40
N ASN A 232 -27.37 -10.84 24.20
CA ASN A 232 -26.48 -11.14 23.08
C ASN A 232 -25.64 -9.91 22.70
N ALA A 233 -26.25 -8.72 22.66
CA ALA A 233 -25.57 -7.47 22.38
C ALA A 233 -24.53 -7.13 23.47
N LEU A 234 -24.84 -7.27 24.76
CA LEU A 234 -23.89 -7.08 25.86
C LEU A 234 -22.71 -8.07 25.77
N SER A 235 -23.02 -9.34 25.50
CA SER A 235 -22.00 -10.38 25.34
C SER A 235 -21.07 -10.13 24.14
N ARG A 236 -21.61 -9.60 23.03
CA ARG A 236 -20.80 -9.13 21.89
C ARG A 236 -19.92 -7.96 22.31
N ALA A 237 -20.49 -6.97 23.00
CA ALA A 237 -19.75 -5.79 23.43
C ALA A 237 -18.54 -6.16 24.30
N GLU A 238 -18.71 -7.09 25.24
CA GLU A 238 -17.63 -7.53 26.14
C GLU A 238 -16.53 -8.27 25.39
N ARG A 239 -16.89 -9.20 24.50
CA ARG A 239 -15.90 -9.92 23.68
C ARG A 239 -15.05 -8.98 22.84
N GLU A 240 -15.67 -7.98 22.22
CA GLU A 240 -14.94 -7.01 21.40
C GLU A 240 -14.05 -6.09 22.28
N ALA A 241 -14.52 -5.67 23.46
CA ALA A 241 -13.72 -4.89 24.42
C ALA A 241 -12.50 -5.66 24.93
N MET A 242 -12.67 -6.94 25.32
CA MET A 242 -11.58 -7.82 25.72
C MET A 242 -10.57 -8.05 24.58
N SER A 243 -11.07 -8.22 23.36
CA SER A 243 -10.21 -8.36 22.17
C SER A 243 -9.37 -7.10 21.96
N ALA A 244 -9.97 -5.91 22.11
CA ALA A 244 -9.24 -4.64 22.04
C ALA A 244 -8.15 -4.54 23.13
N GLN A 245 -8.45 -4.90 24.37
CA GLN A 245 -7.46 -4.93 25.46
C GLN A 245 -6.28 -5.86 25.15
N MET A 246 -6.55 -7.08 24.65
CA MET A 246 -5.51 -8.04 24.29
C MET A 246 -4.62 -7.53 23.14
N LEU A 247 -5.20 -6.82 22.16
CA LEU A 247 -4.45 -6.20 21.07
C LEU A 247 -3.56 -5.06 21.58
N VAL A 248 -4.05 -4.22 22.51
CA VAL A 248 -3.22 -3.18 23.15
C VAL A 248 -2.06 -3.80 23.93
N MET A 249 -2.30 -4.88 24.67
CA MET A 249 -1.23 -5.59 25.38
C MET A 249 -0.17 -6.14 24.42
N GLN A 250 -0.56 -6.64 23.24
CA GLN A 250 0.37 -7.07 22.20
C GLN A 250 1.13 -5.88 21.62
N ALA A 251 0.45 -4.77 21.34
CA ALA A 251 1.07 -3.54 20.84
C ALA A 251 2.14 -3.03 21.82
N LYS A 252 1.88 -3.10 23.13
CA LYS A 252 2.84 -2.72 24.18
C LYS A 252 4.08 -3.61 24.24
N ARG A 253 3.98 -4.88 23.83
CA ARG A 253 5.14 -5.78 23.70
C ARG A 253 6.02 -5.41 22.51
N MET A 254 5.44 -4.83 21.45
CA MET A 254 6.18 -4.35 20.28
C MET A 254 6.82 -2.99 20.57
N SER A 255 6.04 -2.05 21.12
CA SER A 255 6.52 -0.74 21.55
C SER A 255 6.18 -0.50 23.03
N PRO A 256 7.17 -0.48 23.93
CA PRO A 256 6.98 -0.19 25.35
C PRO A 256 6.38 1.19 25.65
N HIS A 257 6.38 2.10 24.66
CA HIS A 257 5.84 3.46 24.76
C HIS A 257 4.32 3.51 24.58
N VAL A 258 3.67 2.40 24.23
CA VAL A 258 2.20 2.30 24.20
C VAL A 258 1.66 2.38 25.63
N GLY A 259 0.81 3.39 25.88
CA GLY A 259 0.13 3.56 27.16
C GLY A 259 -0.93 2.48 27.42
N ASP A 260 -1.42 2.46 28.66
CA ASP A 260 -2.43 1.48 29.08
C ASP A 260 -3.85 1.89 28.68
N LEU A 261 -4.64 0.89 28.29
CA LEU A 261 -6.08 1.07 28.09
C LEU A 261 -6.81 0.87 29.43
N PRO A 262 -7.79 1.73 29.79
CA PRO A 262 -8.60 1.52 30.99
C PRO A 262 -9.31 0.16 30.97
N ASP A 263 -9.54 -0.39 32.17
CA ASP A 263 -10.32 -1.63 32.30
C ASP A 263 -11.78 -1.36 31.89
N VAL A 264 -12.31 -2.20 31.02
CA VAL A 264 -13.69 -2.14 30.51
C VAL A 264 -14.41 -3.36 31.05
N ARG A 265 -15.24 -3.15 32.08
CA ARG A 265 -16.15 -4.18 32.59
C ARG A 265 -17.56 -3.86 32.15
N ILE A 266 -18.14 -4.76 31.39
CA ILE A 266 -19.54 -4.69 30.95
C ILE A 266 -20.32 -5.63 31.84
N ASN A 267 -21.22 -5.07 32.64
CA ASN A 267 -22.02 -5.87 33.56
C ASN A 267 -23.10 -6.63 32.76
N GLN A 268 -23.04 -7.95 32.75
CA GLN A 268 -24.03 -8.80 32.08
C GLN A 268 -25.28 -9.08 32.95
N GLY A 269 -25.32 -8.56 34.19
CA GLY A 269 -26.35 -8.90 35.17
C GLY A 269 -26.11 -10.29 35.78
N ASN A 270 -26.30 -10.43 37.10
CA ASN A 270 -26.20 -11.73 37.74
C ASN A 270 -27.34 -12.63 37.29
N LEU A 271 -26.99 -13.72 36.59
CA LEU A 271 -27.83 -14.85 36.12
C LEU A 271 -28.84 -15.46 37.12
N MET A 272 -28.90 -15.01 38.37
CA MET A 272 -29.68 -15.64 39.45
C MET A 272 -30.79 -14.76 40.04
N MET A 273 -30.91 -13.48 39.69
CA MET A 273 -31.92 -12.58 40.31
C MET A 273 -33.17 -12.36 39.45
N ASP A 274 -33.15 -12.71 38.16
CA ASP A 274 -34.26 -12.49 37.20
C ASP A 274 -35.49 -13.38 37.39
N VAL A 275 -35.59 -14.14 38.49
CA VAL A 275 -36.73 -15.04 38.74
C VAL A 275 -37.59 -14.59 39.93
N PHE A 276 -37.21 -13.56 40.70
CA PHE A 276 -37.87 -13.33 42.00
C PHE A 276 -38.46 -11.94 42.32
N PHE A 277 -38.28 -10.86 41.54
CA PHE A 277 -38.91 -9.55 41.86
C PHE A 277 -39.30 -8.69 40.63
N ASP A 278 -40.53 -8.16 40.63
CA ASP A 278 -41.32 -7.50 39.55
C ASP A 278 -40.65 -6.46 38.59
N ASN A 279 -40.64 -6.80 37.29
CA ASN A 279 -41.04 -6.13 36.03
C ASN A 279 -40.91 -4.61 35.72
N ILE A 280 -40.45 -3.70 36.59
CA ILE A 280 -40.17 -2.30 36.17
C ILE A 280 -38.96 -1.70 36.91
N PHE A 281 -38.86 -1.92 38.23
CA PHE A 281 -37.77 -1.36 39.02
C PHE A 281 -36.43 -2.06 38.75
N THR A 282 -36.46 -3.37 38.48
CA THR A 282 -35.29 -4.18 38.10
C THR A 282 -34.77 -3.77 36.72
N ASP A 283 -35.67 -3.53 35.76
CA ASP A 283 -35.32 -3.18 34.39
C ASP A 283 -34.75 -1.77 34.29
N MET A 284 -35.28 -0.81 35.06
CA MET A 284 -34.73 0.54 35.17
C MET A 284 -33.33 0.52 35.81
N ALA A 285 -33.11 -0.31 36.84
CA ALA A 285 -31.81 -0.44 37.49
C ALA A 285 -30.78 -1.10 36.55
N PHE A 286 -31.19 -2.12 35.79
CA PHE A 286 -30.36 -2.77 34.78
C PHE A 286 -30.05 -1.85 33.60
N HIS A 287 -31.04 -1.08 33.13
CA HIS A 287 -30.87 -0.05 32.12
C HIS A 287 -29.80 0.99 32.51
N GLU A 288 -29.87 1.50 33.75
CA GLU A 288 -28.87 2.44 34.26
C GLU A 288 -27.47 1.79 34.39
N GLU A 289 -27.39 0.49 34.68
CA GLU A 289 -26.12 -0.22 34.71
C GLU A 289 -25.51 -0.43 33.32
N ILE A 290 -26.33 -0.69 32.30
CA ILE A 290 -25.89 -0.74 30.89
C ILE A 290 -25.39 0.62 30.45
N LYS A 291 -26.08 1.70 30.86
CA LYS A 291 -25.66 3.07 30.57
C LYS A 291 -24.29 3.38 31.20
N ARG A 292 -24.06 2.99 32.46
CA ARG A 292 -22.74 3.11 33.11
C ARG A 292 -21.68 2.28 32.41
N SER A 293 -22.00 1.05 32.01
CA SER A 293 -21.11 0.18 31.23
C SER A 293 -20.78 0.81 29.87
N LYS A 294 -21.74 1.48 29.22
CA LYS A 294 -21.47 2.20 27.98
C LYS A 294 -20.52 3.36 28.22
N ASP A 295 -20.71 4.12 29.30
CA ASP A 295 -19.82 5.24 29.63
C ASP A 295 -18.37 4.78 29.86
N THR A 296 -18.14 3.58 30.40
CA THR A 296 -16.79 3.01 30.55
C THR A 296 -16.18 2.68 29.19
N VAL A 297 -16.94 2.05 28.29
CA VAL A 297 -16.53 1.76 26.91
C VAL A 297 -16.23 3.04 26.13
N VAL A 298 -17.05 4.09 26.29
CA VAL A 298 -16.83 5.41 25.66
C VAL A 298 -15.50 6.01 26.12
N ARG A 299 -15.22 5.99 27.43
CA ARG A 299 -13.93 6.48 27.95
C ARG A 299 -12.75 5.67 27.41
N ALA A 300 -12.88 4.35 27.34
CA ALA A 300 -11.83 3.49 26.78
C ALA A 300 -11.63 3.76 25.28
N ALA A 301 -12.69 4.01 24.51
CA ALA A 301 -12.60 4.40 23.11
C ALA A 301 -11.87 5.73 22.92
N MET A 302 -12.13 6.73 23.77
CA MET A 302 -11.39 8.00 23.74
C MET A 302 -9.90 7.81 24.04
N VAL A 303 -9.55 6.98 25.01
CA VAL A 303 -8.14 6.65 25.29
C VAL A 303 -7.53 5.88 24.11
N MET A 304 -8.26 4.95 23.51
CA MET A 304 -7.81 4.21 22.32
C MET A 304 -7.48 5.16 21.15
N ASP A 305 -8.33 6.16 20.91
CA ASP A 305 -8.08 7.17 19.88
C ASP A 305 -6.81 7.99 20.18
N SER A 306 -6.57 8.33 21.45
CA SER A 306 -5.31 8.97 21.89
C SER A 306 -4.10 8.07 21.67
N LEU A 307 -4.16 6.80 22.08
CA LEU A 307 -3.07 5.83 21.92
C LEU A 307 -2.73 5.64 20.43
N LEU A 308 -3.74 5.57 19.57
CA LEU A 308 -3.56 5.48 18.13
C LEU A 308 -2.89 6.73 17.57
N GLY A 309 -3.37 7.92 17.97
CA GLY A 309 -2.77 9.19 17.56
C GLY A 309 -1.31 9.33 18.02
N ASP A 310 -0.98 8.86 19.21
CA ASP A 310 0.39 8.86 19.75
C ASP A 310 1.29 7.89 18.96
N ALA A 311 0.78 6.70 18.63
CA ALA A 311 1.51 5.71 17.83
C ALA A 311 1.78 6.21 16.41
N GLN A 312 0.81 6.87 15.76
CA GLN A 312 1.01 7.50 14.45
C GLN A 312 2.11 8.55 14.47
N ARG A 313 2.15 9.40 15.52
CA ARG A 313 3.22 10.41 15.66
C ARG A 313 4.58 9.75 15.86
N ARG A 314 4.68 8.72 16.71
CA ARG A 314 5.95 7.99 16.90
C ARG A 314 6.44 7.34 15.62
N GLU A 315 5.56 6.66 14.87
CA GLU A 315 5.91 6.07 13.58
C GLU A 315 6.48 7.14 12.63
N GLN A 316 5.78 8.26 12.46
CA GLN A 316 6.24 9.37 11.60
C GLN A 316 7.58 9.97 12.05
N GLU A 317 7.77 10.13 13.36
CA GLU A 317 9.03 10.62 13.91
C GLU A 317 10.20 9.66 13.63
N VAL A 318 9.97 8.35 13.81
CA VAL A 318 10.98 7.32 13.55
C VAL A 318 11.23 7.19 12.05
N GLU A 319 10.20 7.30 11.20
CA GLU A 319 10.36 7.32 9.74
C GLU A 319 11.22 8.51 9.30
N GLY A 320 10.99 9.71 9.86
CA GLY A 320 11.81 10.89 9.60
C GLY A 320 13.25 10.75 10.12
N LYS A 321 13.48 10.03 11.22
CA LYS A 321 14.83 9.66 11.69
C LYS A 321 15.48 8.66 10.73
N LEU A 322 14.75 7.65 10.27
CA LEU A 322 15.26 6.63 9.36
C LEU A 322 15.75 7.23 8.06
N ARG A 323 14.97 8.14 7.45
CA ARG A 323 15.39 8.84 6.22
C ARG A 323 16.69 9.63 6.41
N ARG A 324 16.88 10.27 7.56
CA ARG A 324 18.14 10.97 7.89
C ARG A 324 19.30 9.98 8.06
N LYS A 325 19.09 8.88 8.78
CA LYS A 325 20.10 7.82 8.96
C LYS A 325 20.46 7.11 7.66
N GLU A 326 19.49 6.96 6.75
CA GLU A 326 19.74 6.45 5.41
C GLU A 326 20.66 7.37 4.61
N GLN A 327 20.41 8.68 4.63
CA GLN A 327 21.29 9.66 3.99
C GLN A 327 22.70 9.64 4.61
N GLU A 328 22.80 9.68 5.95
CA GLU A 328 24.08 9.62 6.66
C GLU A 328 24.88 8.36 6.30
N MET A 329 24.21 7.20 6.21
CA MET A 329 24.81 5.93 5.82
C MET A 329 25.27 5.93 4.35
N GLN A 330 24.47 6.49 3.44
CA GLN A 330 24.86 6.63 2.04
C GLN A 330 26.07 7.55 1.87
N ASP A 331 26.07 8.70 2.55
CA ASP A 331 27.18 9.66 2.52
C ASP A 331 28.47 9.05 3.09
N ALA A 332 28.37 8.31 4.20
CA ALA A 332 29.49 7.61 4.80
C ALA A 332 30.06 6.52 3.87
N ARG A 333 29.18 5.76 3.19
CA ARG A 333 29.58 4.74 2.21
C ARG A 333 30.31 5.35 1.03
N VAL A 334 29.80 6.44 0.47
CA VAL A 334 30.44 7.16 -0.65
C VAL A 334 31.79 7.73 -0.22
N ALA A 335 31.89 8.29 0.99
CA ALA A 335 33.14 8.80 1.53
C ALA A 335 34.19 7.70 1.72
N LEU A 336 33.79 6.53 2.22
CA LEU A 336 34.67 5.36 2.35
C LEU A 336 35.16 4.87 0.99
N GLN A 337 34.27 4.72 0.01
CA GLN A 337 34.65 4.32 -1.34
C GLN A 337 35.66 5.30 -1.96
N ARG A 338 35.42 6.61 -1.80
CA ARG A 338 36.35 7.63 -2.30
C ARG A 338 37.73 7.54 -1.64
N GLU A 339 37.80 7.27 -0.34
CA GLU A 339 39.09 7.11 0.35
C GLU A 339 39.84 5.86 -0.14
N ARG A 340 39.11 4.78 -0.41
CA ARG A 340 39.68 3.57 -1.03
C ARG A 340 40.22 3.85 -2.43
N GLU A 341 39.48 4.60 -3.25
CA GLU A 341 39.97 5.03 -4.56
C GLU A 341 41.24 5.88 -4.47
N LEU A 342 41.31 6.82 -3.52
CA LEU A 342 42.51 7.61 -3.23
C LEU A 342 43.69 6.74 -2.79
N ALA A 343 43.45 5.71 -1.99
CA ALA A 343 44.48 4.74 -1.61
C ALA A 343 45.06 4.02 -2.84
N PHE A 344 44.20 3.60 -3.78
CA PHE A 344 44.62 3.01 -5.07
C PHE A 344 45.47 3.98 -5.91
N GLU A 345 45.06 5.26 -5.99
CA GLU A 345 45.82 6.28 -6.72
C GLU A 345 47.18 6.59 -6.07
N ALA A 346 47.22 6.66 -4.74
CA ALA A 346 48.43 6.95 -3.99
C ALA A 346 49.47 5.85 -4.16
N VAL A 347 49.05 4.59 -4.09
CA VAL A 347 49.91 3.42 -4.35
C VAL A 347 50.38 3.37 -5.80
N ALA A 348 49.50 3.66 -6.76
CA ALA A 348 49.86 3.71 -8.19
C ALA A 348 50.89 4.81 -8.49
N ALA A 349 50.85 5.93 -7.77
CA ALA A 349 51.77 7.04 -7.89
C ALA A 349 53.05 6.90 -7.02
N GLY A 350 53.18 5.83 -6.24
CA GLY A 350 54.33 5.61 -5.35
C GLY A 350 54.42 6.58 -4.16
N ARG A 351 53.30 7.12 -3.69
CA ARG A 351 53.22 8.17 -2.65
C ARG A 351 52.98 7.64 -1.22
N THR A 352 53.00 6.33 -1.02
CA THR A 352 52.68 5.63 0.24
C THR A 352 53.75 4.64 0.66
#